data_AF-A0A0Q9MUE1-F1
#
_entry.id   AF-A0A0Q9MUE1-F1
#
_cell.length_a   1.000
_cell.length_b   1.000
_cell.length_c   1.000
_cell.angle_alpha   90.00
_cell.angle_beta   90.00
_cell.angle_gamma   90.00
#
_symmetry.space_group_name_H-M   'P 1'
#
loop_
_entity.id
_entity.type
_entity.pdbx_description
1 polymer ?
#
loop_
_entity_poly.entity_id
_entity_poly.type
_entity_poly.pdbx_seq_one_letter_code
_entity_poly.pdbx_strand_id
1 'polypeptide(L)'
;MDADDVQRLQAYAEQGGTLVLGPCSGYNVSRRGHGGQPLDFILNYTSETQTLDVHETATDRLSGQSVQGETKIAPYGVMLLQYE
;
A
#
# COMPACT_ATOMS: atom_id res chain seq x y z
N MET A 1 -19.45 -3.46 9.67
CA MET A 1 -18.22 -3.47 10.46
C MET A 1 -18.65 -3.29 11.90
N ASP A 2 -18.51 -4.34 12.69
CA ASP A 2 -18.86 -4.32 14.11
C ASP A 2 -17.66 -3.92 14.98
N ALA A 3 -17.84 -3.85 16.30
CA ALA A 3 -16.80 -3.45 17.24
C ALA A 3 -15.63 -4.45 17.30
N ASP A 4 -15.90 -5.73 17.03
CA ASP A 4 -14.89 -6.78 16.99
C ASP A 4 -14.01 -6.67 15.75
N ASP A 5 -14.60 -6.32 14.60
CA ASP A 5 -13.87 -6.02 13.36
C ASP A 5 -12.87 -4.89 13.58
N VAL A 6 -13.27 -3.80 14.24
CA VAL A 6 -12.39 -2.67 14.57
C VAL A 6 -11.21 -3.14 15.43
N GLN A 7 -11.46 -3.90 16.49
CA GLN A 7 -10.42 -4.41 17.37
C GLN A 7 -9.41 -5.31 16.64
N ARG A 8 -9.89 -6.16 15.72
CA ARG A 8 -9.04 -7.05 14.94
C ARG A 8 -8.15 -6.29 13.96
N LEU A 9 -8.71 -5.27 13.31
CA LEU A 9 -7.97 -4.41 12.39
C LEU A 9 -6.91 -3.59 13.13
N GLN A 10 -7.24 -3.12 14.32
CA GLN A 10 -6.35 -2.37 15.19
C GLN A 10 -5.19 -3.26 15.69
N ALA A 11 -5.49 -4.47 16.17
CA ALA A 11 -4.46 -5.44 16.57
C ALA A 11 -3.54 -5.86 15.40
N TYR A 12 -4.08 -5.96 14.18
CA TYR A 12 -3.29 -6.23 12.98
C TYR A 12 -2.35 -5.07 12.63
N ALA A 13 -2.82 -3.83 12.74
CA ALA A 13 -2.00 -2.64 12.54
C ALA A 13 -0.87 -2.53 13.58
N GLU A 14 -1.18 -2.80 14.85
CA GLU A 14 -0.20 -2.79 15.96
C GLU A 14 0.88 -3.88 15.82
N GLN A 15 0.58 -4.98 15.12
CA GLN A 15 1.54 -6.04 14.80
C GLN A 15 2.44 -5.70 13.59
N GLY A 16 2.33 -4.47 13.05
CA GLY A 16 3.08 -4.01 11.88
C GLY A 16 2.44 -4.38 10.53
N GLY A 17 1.20 -4.89 10.55
CA GLY A 17 0.41 -5.12 9.36
C GLY A 17 -0.07 -3.80 8.76
N THR A 18 0.03 -3.64 7.44
CA THR A 18 -0.55 -2.45 6.78
C THR A 18 -1.98 -2.72 6.41
N LEU A 19 -2.87 -1.89 6.94
CA LEU A 19 -4.26 -1.89 6.55
C LEU A 19 -4.49 -0.86 5.46
N VAL A 20 -4.82 -1.33 4.25
CA VAL A 20 -5.18 -0.43 3.15
C VAL A 20 -6.69 -0.35 3.06
N LEU A 21 -7.23 0.76 3.58
CA LEU A 21 -8.64 1.09 3.52
C LEU A 21 -8.87 2.02 2.34
N GLY A 22 -9.04 1.44 1.16
CA GLY A 22 -9.48 2.20 -0.02
C GLY A 22 -11.00 2.16 -0.16
N PRO A 23 -11.64 3.28 -0.58
CA PRO A 23 -13.08 3.30 -0.80
C PRO A 23 -13.37 2.54 -2.10
N CYS A 24 -13.67 1.24 -2.04
CA CYS A 24 -13.87 0.41 -3.24
C CYS A 24 -12.71 0.54 -4.26
N SER A 25 -11.47 0.68 -3.76
CA SER A 25 -10.32 1.03 -4.60
C SER A 25 -9.94 -0.17 -5.45
N GLY A 26 -10.00 -0.06 -6.77
CA GLY A 26 -9.65 -1.16 -7.68
C GLY A 26 -8.15 -1.53 -7.69
N TYR A 27 -7.42 -1.28 -6.61
CA TYR A 27 -6.06 -1.72 -6.38
C TYR A 27 -5.95 -2.52 -5.08
N ASN A 28 -4.98 -3.43 -5.01
CA ASN A 28 -4.63 -4.20 -3.82
C ASN A 28 -3.26 -3.78 -3.33
N VAL A 29 -3.08 -3.78 -2.01
CA VAL A 29 -1.77 -3.62 -1.39
C VAL A 29 -1.46 -4.85 -0.57
N SER A 30 -0.29 -5.43 -0.77
CA SER A 30 0.21 -6.53 0.05
C SER A 30 1.60 -6.20 0.55
N ARG A 31 1.84 -6.33 1.86
CA ARG A 31 3.16 -6.13 2.47
C ARG A 31 3.91 -7.45 2.53
N ARG A 32 5.16 -7.48 2.08
CA ARG A 32 6.09 -8.60 2.33
C ARG A 32 7.37 -8.05 2.93
N GLY A 33 7.89 -8.74 3.94
CA GLY A 33 9.20 -8.41 4.53
C GLY A 33 10.19 -9.54 4.28
N HIS A 34 11.41 -9.20 3.87
CA HIS A 34 12.56 -10.11 3.91
C HIS A 34 13.70 -9.40 4.63
N GLY A 35 14.25 -10.01 5.70
CA GLY A 35 15.36 -9.43 6.45
C GLY A 35 15.03 -8.12 7.19
N GLY A 36 13.78 -7.89 7.59
CA GLY A 36 13.37 -6.69 8.33
C GLY A 36 13.15 -5.44 7.47
N GLN A 37 13.19 -5.57 6.14
CA GLN A 37 12.88 -4.50 5.19
C GLN A 37 11.46 -4.71 4.64
N PRO A 38 10.46 -3.92 5.07
CA PRO A 38 9.10 -4.04 4.57
C PRO A 38 9.02 -3.53 3.12
N LEU A 39 8.36 -4.31 2.26
CA LEU A 39 8.09 -3.99 0.87
C LEU A 39 6.60 -4.09 0.59
N ASP A 40 5.99 -2.99 0.19
CA ASP A 40 4.57 -2.91 -0.17
C ASP A 40 4.38 -3.05 -1.67
N PHE A 41 3.61 -4.07 -2.05
CA PHE A 41 3.22 -4.36 -3.42
C PHE A 41 1.86 -3.72 -3.66
N ILE A 42 1.81 -2.67 -4.47
CA ILE A 42 0.55 -2.06 -4.90
C ILE A 42 0.24 -2.52 -6.33
N LEU A 43 -0.94 -3.08 -6.51
CA LEU A 43 -1.41 -3.67 -7.76
C LEU A 43 -2.70 -2.99 -8.17
N ASN A 44 -2.70 -2.22 -9.25
CA ASN A 44 -3.93 -1.71 -9.83
C ASN A 44 -4.56 -2.80 -10.71
N TYR A 45 -5.77 -3.26 -10.40
CA TYR A 45 -6.50 -4.27 -11.18
C TYR A 45 -7.53 -3.66 -12.14
N THR A 46 -7.55 -2.33 -12.29
CA THR A 46 -8.48 -1.62 -13.17
C THR A 46 -7.82 -1.15 -14.45
N SER A 47 -8.65 -0.89 -15.45
CA SER A 47 -8.27 -0.18 -16.69
C SER A 47 -8.13 1.33 -16.51
N GLU A 48 -8.22 1.84 -15.28
CA GLU A 48 -8.19 3.27 -14.96
C GLU A 48 -6.97 3.59 -14.08
N THR A 49 -6.50 4.83 -14.15
CA THR A 49 -5.45 5.30 -13.23
C THR A 49 -6.00 5.34 -11.81
N GLN A 50 -5.26 4.76 -10.87
CA GLN A 50 -5.57 4.82 -9.45
C GLN A 50 -4.65 5.80 -8.76
N THR A 51 -5.15 6.42 -7.70
CA THR A 51 -4.40 7.33 -6.86
C THR A 51 -4.28 6.75 -5.47
N LEU A 52 -3.06 6.75 -4.92
CA LEU A 52 -2.77 6.40 -3.55
C LEU A 52 -2.15 7.60 -2.82
N ASP A 53 -2.44 7.74 -1.53
CA ASP A 53 -1.76 8.72 -0.68
C ASP A 53 -0.65 8.01 0.09
N VAL A 54 0.61 8.38 -0.18
CA VAL A 54 1.78 7.80 0.48
C VAL A 54 2.18 8.71 1.64
N HIS A 55 1.81 8.33 2.86
CA HIS A 55 2.01 9.16 4.06
C HIS A 55 3.48 9.38 4.46
N GLU A 56 4.36 8.43 4.12
CA GLU A 56 5.79 8.48 4.43
C GLU A 56 6.59 8.36 3.14
N THR A 57 7.74 9.04 3.05
CA THR A 57 8.59 8.94 1.86
C THR A 57 9.01 7.49 1.65
N ALA A 58 8.72 6.96 0.46
CA ALA A 58 9.08 5.60 0.07
C ALA A 58 9.85 5.62 -1.25
N THR A 59 10.64 4.58 -1.50
CA THR A 59 11.27 4.36 -2.80
C THR A 59 10.45 3.34 -3.59
N ASP A 60 9.98 3.72 -4.78
CA ASP A 60 9.47 2.74 -5.73
C ASP A 60 10.64 1.95 -6.33
N ARG A 61 10.72 0.66 -6.00
CA ARG A 61 11.82 -0.23 -6.40
C ARG A 61 11.79 -0.59 -7.88
N LEU A 62 10.70 -0.34 -8.60
CA LEU A 62 10.63 -0.57 -10.04
C LEU A 62 11.24 0.60 -10.83
N SER A 63 10.95 1.84 -10.44
CA SER A 63 11.45 3.05 -11.12
C SER A 63 12.72 3.64 -10.49
N GLY A 64 12.99 3.33 -9.21
CA GLY A 64 14.04 3.97 -8.40
C GLY A 64 13.66 5.35 -7.89
N GLN A 65 12.43 5.82 -8.12
CA GLN A 65 11.99 7.14 -7.71
C GLN A 65 11.53 7.16 -6.25
N SER A 66 11.85 8.25 -5.57
CA SER A 66 11.25 8.55 -4.27
C SER A 66 9.84 9.11 -4.48
N VAL A 67 8.87 8.58 -3.74
CA VAL A 67 7.45 8.95 -3.81
C VAL A 67 6.93 9.35 -2.43
N GLN A 68 6.05 10.34 -2.38
CA GLN A 68 5.40 10.84 -1.18
C GLN A 68 4.12 11.59 -1.56
N GLY A 69 3.09 11.51 -0.72
CA GLY A 69 1.79 12.14 -0.95
C GLY A 69 1.02 11.48 -2.10
N GLU A 70 0.24 12.29 -2.84
CA GLU A 70 -0.60 11.80 -3.93
C GLU A 70 0.24 11.19 -5.07
N THR A 71 0.21 9.86 -5.16
CA THR A 71 0.97 9.07 -6.14
C THR A 71 0.02 8.31 -7.05
N LYS A 72 0.28 8.33 -8.36
CA LYS A 72 -0.58 7.71 -9.38
C LYS A 72 0.00 6.39 -9.86
N ILE A 73 -0.86 5.38 -9.96
CA ILE A 73 -0.55 4.09 -10.60
C ILE A 73 -1.37 3.97 -11.88
N ALA A 74 -0.67 3.72 -12.98
CA ALA A 74 -1.29 3.52 -14.29
C ALA A 74 -2.26 2.32 -14.30
N PRO A 75 -3.19 2.25 -15.28
CA PRO A 75 -4.01 1.07 -15.52
C PRO A 75 -3.19 -0.22 -15.53
N TYR A 76 -3.65 -1.24 -14.79
CA TYR A 76 -2.94 -2.51 -14.62
C TYR A 76 -1.49 -2.39 -14.12
N GLY A 77 -1.15 -1.25 -13.54
CA GLY A 77 0.19 -0.93 -13.06
C GLY A 77 0.53 -1.60 -11.73
N VAL A 78 1.83 -1.78 -11.52
CA VAL A 78 2.42 -2.31 -10.29
C VAL A 78 3.38 -1.27 -9.73
N MET A 79 3.41 -1.13 -8.41
CA MET A 79 4.35 -0.29 -7.68
C MET A 79 4.90 -1.06 -6.48
N LEU A 80 6.20 -0.92 -6.19
CA LEU A 80 6.87 -1.62 -5.10
C LEU A 80 7.48 -0.60 -4.14
N LEU A 81 6.78 -0.28 -3.06
CA LEU A 81 7.23 0.74 -2.12
C LEU A 81 8.08 0.14 -1.01
N GLN A 82 9.30 0.63 -0.90
CA GLN A 82 10.18 0.36 0.23
C GLN A 82 10.33 1.63 1.07
N TYR A 83 10.00 1.53 2.35
CA TYR A 83 10.13 2.61 3.33
C TYR A 83 11.52 2.53 3.97
N GLU A 84 12.12 3.68 4.28
CA GLU A 84 13.38 3.79 5.04
C GLU A 84 13.15 3.77 6.56
#